data_AF-A0AAD6TLQ3-F1
#
_entry.id   AF-A0AAD6TLQ3-F1
#
_cell.length_a   1.000
_cell.length_b   1.000
_cell.length_c   1.000
_cell.angle_alpha   90.00
_cell.angle_beta   90.00
_cell.angle_gamma   90.00
#
_symmetry.space_group_name_H-M   'P 1'
#
loop_
_entity.id
_entity.type
_entity.pdbx_description
1 polymer ?
#
loop_
_entity_poly.entity_id
_entity_poly.type
_entity_poly.pdbx_seq_one_letter_code
_entity_poly.pdbx_strand_id
1 'polypeptide(L)'
;DPLLEFGAVDGMMPGKSAELTMQLRDVVMRYSLPHHNFYWNQLSQGISDMAKIKVSREDLVARQVGPTVVYMLNEFHLEQFAQLSLAVHQILNGLDDFRGKTGNQRFPFDPEWKILRLMEENLSRSAILMTCSTLQLRLERALQRISISLNAVKRVYGREGLDSLSSMESTRDSVRSDFGQDEGKVELAKLLARPDYAA
;
A
#
# COMPACT_ATOMS: atom_id res chain seq x y z
N ASP A 1 11.82 16.56 -0.76
CA ASP A 1 11.47 15.49 0.18
C ASP A 1 10.27 14.72 -0.37
N PRO A 2 10.36 13.40 -0.62
CA PRO A 2 9.25 12.59 -1.15
C PRO A 2 8.01 12.56 -0.24
N LEU A 3 8.13 12.92 1.05
CA LEU A 3 7.00 12.94 1.97
C LEU A 3 6.20 14.25 1.98
N LEU A 4 6.61 15.25 1.20
CA LEU A 4 5.94 16.56 1.19
C LEU A 4 4.45 16.45 0.83
N GLU A 5 4.13 15.63 -0.17
CA GLU A 5 2.73 15.39 -0.58
C GLU A 5 1.90 14.63 0.45
N PHE A 6 2.57 13.98 1.40
CA PHE A 6 1.95 13.24 2.49
C PHE A 6 1.83 14.09 3.76
N GLY A 7 2.19 15.37 3.72
CA GLY A 7 2.05 16.30 4.84
C GLY A 7 3.23 16.32 5.80
N ALA A 8 4.42 15.89 5.36
CA ALA A 8 5.61 16.04 6.18
C ALA A 8 5.97 17.52 6.40
N VAL A 9 6.40 17.84 7.62
CA VAL A 9 6.93 19.14 8.04
C VAL A 9 8.37 18.93 8.46
N ASP A 10 9.30 19.70 7.90
CA ASP A 10 10.75 19.58 8.14
C ASP A 10 11.29 18.14 7.98
N GLY A 11 10.75 17.41 7.00
CA GLY A 11 11.16 16.04 6.74
C GLY A 11 10.52 14.97 7.64
N MET A 12 9.58 15.35 8.50
CA MET A 12 8.97 14.48 9.51
C MET A 12 7.47 14.38 9.36
N MET A 13 6.93 13.17 9.55
CA MET A 13 5.48 12.97 9.57
C MET A 13 4.90 13.45 10.91
N PRO A 14 3.84 14.28 10.92
CA PRO A 14 3.24 14.78 12.15
C PRO A 14 2.79 13.65 13.09
N GLY A 15 3.16 13.73 14.36
CA GLY A 15 2.76 12.75 15.39
C GLY A 15 3.36 11.35 15.21
N LYS A 16 4.41 11.20 14.41
CA LYS A 16 5.09 9.91 14.16
C LYS A 16 6.56 9.97 14.59
N SER A 17 7.11 8.81 14.93
CA SER A 17 8.54 8.68 15.24
C SER A 17 9.40 8.91 13.99
N ALA A 18 10.68 9.23 14.20
CA ALA A 18 11.65 9.32 13.11
C ALA A 18 11.78 8.01 12.34
N GLU A 19 11.76 6.88 13.05
CA GLU A 19 11.81 5.55 12.45
C GLU A 19 10.63 5.30 11.50
N LEU A 20 9.39 5.54 11.95
CA LEU A 20 8.19 5.37 11.10
C LEU A 20 8.19 6.35 9.93
N THR A 21 8.71 7.56 10.13
CA THR A 21 8.89 8.54 9.06
C THR A 21 9.88 8.03 8.02
N MET A 22 11.05 7.52 8.43
CA MET A 22 12.04 6.95 7.50
C MET A 22 11.46 5.76 6.75
N GLN A 23 10.73 4.88 7.45
CA GLN A 23 10.08 3.74 6.83
C GLN A 23 9.09 4.16 5.75
N LEU A 24 8.25 5.18 6.00
CA LEU A 24 7.35 5.72 5.00
C LEU A 24 8.11 6.37 3.84
N ARG A 25 9.21 7.07 4.11
CA ARG A 25 10.07 7.65 3.06
C ARG A 25 10.59 6.56 2.14
N ASP A 26 11.13 5.48 2.70
CA ASP A 26 11.63 4.33 1.94
C ASP A 26 10.52 3.68 1.10
N VAL A 27 9.32 3.54 1.66
CA VAL A 27 8.13 3.06 0.94
C VAL A 27 7.82 3.93 -0.27
N VAL A 28 7.73 5.26 -0.09
CA VAL A 28 7.38 6.20 -1.17
C VAL A 28 8.47 6.22 -2.24
N MET A 29 9.74 6.17 -1.84
CA MET A 29 10.87 6.09 -2.76
C MET A 29 10.84 4.78 -3.57
N ARG A 30 10.67 3.62 -2.93
CA ARG A 30 10.57 2.32 -3.63
C ARG A 30 9.40 2.25 -4.59
N TYR A 31 8.30 2.93 -4.27
CA TYR A 31 7.13 3.00 -5.13
C TYR A 31 7.36 3.88 -6.37
N SER A 32 8.05 5.01 -6.21
CA SER A 32 8.06 6.10 -7.20
C SER A 32 9.36 6.25 -7.98
N LEU A 33 10.49 5.76 -7.45
CA LEU A 33 11.80 5.87 -8.08
C LEU A 33 12.14 4.63 -8.91
N PRO A 34 13.06 4.77 -9.89
CA PRO A 34 13.58 3.64 -10.65
C PRO A 34 14.20 2.57 -9.74
N HIS A 35 14.03 1.31 -10.11
CA HIS A 35 14.75 0.21 -9.47
C HIS A 35 16.25 0.33 -9.77
N HIS A 36 17.09 -0.01 -8.79
CA HIS A 36 18.55 0.12 -8.89
C HIS A 36 19.18 -0.65 -10.05
N ASN A 37 18.60 -1.80 -10.44
CA ASN A 37 19.03 -2.61 -11.58
C ASN A 37 18.19 -2.33 -12.83
N PHE A 38 17.42 -1.24 -12.86
CA PHE A 38 16.62 -0.83 -14.01
C PHE A 38 15.55 -1.83 -14.48
N TYR A 39 15.08 -2.74 -13.61
CA TYR A 39 13.93 -3.60 -13.96
C TYR A 39 12.65 -2.79 -14.24
N TRP A 40 12.51 -1.62 -13.62
CA TRP A 40 11.42 -0.68 -13.89
C TRP A 40 11.80 0.75 -13.52
N ASN A 41 11.18 1.72 -14.19
CA ASN A 41 11.30 3.14 -13.86
C ASN A 41 10.40 3.55 -12.68
N GLN A 42 9.25 2.89 -12.56
CA GLN A 42 8.29 3.06 -11.46
C GLN A 42 7.62 1.71 -11.21
N LEU A 43 7.29 1.41 -9.95
CA LEU A 43 6.78 0.07 -9.61
C LEU A 43 5.45 -0.24 -10.30
N SER A 44 4.57 0.74 -10.41
CA SER A 44 3.28 0.62 -11.11
C SER A 44 3.47 0.17 -12.57
N GLN A 45 4.44 0.76 -13.26
CA GLN A 45 4.81 0.40 -14.62
C GLN A 45 5.38 -1.02 -14.67
N GLY A 46 6.31 -1.36 -13.77
CA GLY A 46 6.89 -2.70 -13.69
C GLY A 46 5.85 -3.80 -13.49
N ILE A 47 4.86 -3.56 -12.63
CA ILE A 47 3.72 -4.46 -12.43
C ILE A 47 2.85 -4.56 -13.69
N SER A 48 2.55 -3.43 -14.34
CA SER A 48 1.76 -3.42 -15.58
C SER A 48 2.45 -4.18 -16.72
N ASP A 49 3.77 -4.04 -16.83
CA ASP A 49 4.54 -4.73 -17.86
C ASP A 49 4.67 -6.23 -17.56
N MET A 50 4.88 -6.59 -16.29
CA MET A 50 4.86 -7.98 -15.86
C MET A 50 3.52 -8.67 -16.15
N ALA A 51 2.39 -7.97 -15.97
CA ALA A 51 1.06 -8.51 -16.30
C ALA A 51 0.86 -8.80 -17.79
N LYS A 52 1.64 -8.19 -18.68
CA LYS A 52 1.60 -8.42 -20.13
C LYS A 52 2.48 -9.59 -20.58
N ILE A 53 3.42 -10.03 -19.74
CA ILE A 53 4.32 -11.14 -20.05
C ILE A 53 3.51 -12.43 -20.11
N LYS A 54 3.50 -13.08 -21.27
CA LYS A 54 2.90 -14.40 -21.46
C LYS A 54 3.98 -15.46 -21.26
N VAL A 55 4.06 -16.01 -20.06
CA VAL A 55 4.93 -17.16 -19.77
C VAL A 55 4.37 -18.40 -20.44
N SER A 56 5.18 -19.08 -21.24
CA SER A 56 4.82 -20.29 -21.97
C SER A 56 5.70 -21.48 -21.58
N ARG A 57 5.52 -22.62 -22.24
CA ARG A 57 6.26 -23.85 -21.91
C ARG A 57 7.74 -23.75 -22.29
N GLU A 58 8.04 -22.90 -23.26
CA GLU A 58 9.37 -22.62 -23.79
C GLU A 58 10.22 -21.85 -22.78
N ASP A 59 9.58 -21.14 -21.85
CA ASP A 59 10.24 -20.42 -20.75
C ASP A 59 10.62 -21.34 -19.58
N LEU A 60 10.28 -22.64 -19.66
CA LEU A 60 10.53 -23.60 -18.59
C LEU A 60 11.78 -24.43 -18.89
N VAL A 61 12.66 -24.49 -17.89
CA VAL A 61 13.87 -25.32 -17.92
C VAL A 61 13.62 -26.61 -17.15
N ALA A 62 14.02 -27.74 -17.71
CA ALA A 62 14.00 -29.03 -17.02
C ALA A 62 15.35 -29.28 -16.36
N ARG A 63 15.33 -29.76 -15.11
CA ARG A 63 16.53 -30.12 -14.34
C ARG A 63 16.35 -31.52 -13.76
N GLN A 64 17.40 -32.33 -13.84
CA GLN A 64 17.44 -33.63 -13.19
C GLN A 64 17.82 -33.45 -11.72
N VAL A 65 16.98 -33.92 -10.80
CA VAL A 65 17.23 -33.95 -9.35
C VAL A 65 17.08 -35.40 -8.87
N GLY A 66 18.21 -36.10 -8.76
CA GLY A 66 18.22 -37.53 -8.46
C GLY A 66 17.50 -38.35 -9.55
N PRO A 67 16.50 -39.19 -9.21
CA PRO A 67 15.73 -39.97 -10.19
C PRO A 67 14.60 -39.16 -10.84
N THR A 68 14.38 -37.91 -10.44
CA THR A 68 13.20 -37.12 -10.83
C THR A 68 13.59 -35.94 -11.72
N VAL A 69 12.74 -35.64 -12.70
CA VAL A 69 12.84 -34.40 -13.47
C VAL A 69 11.94 -33.35 -12.82
N VAL A 70 12.53 -32.22 -12.44
CA VAL A 70 11.81 -31.04 -12.00
C VAL A 70 11.85 -29.98 -13.09
N TYR A 71 10.87 -29.08 -13.05
CA TYR A 71 10.78 -27.94 -13.93
C TYR A 71 10.93 -26.66 -13.13
N MET A 72 11.48 -25.65 -13.78
CA MET A 72 11.66 -24.33 -13.22
C MET A 72 11.37 -23.29 -14.28
N LEU A 73 10.92 -22.11 -13.86
CA LEU A 73 10.90 -20.95 -14.73
C LEU A 73 12.35 -20.54 -15.05
N ASN A 74 12.60 -20.06 -16.27
CA ASN A 74 13.93 -19.57 -16.63
C ASN A 74 14.38 -18.45 -15.66
N GLU A 75 15.70 -18.34 -15.49
CA GLU A 75 16.29 -17.46 -14.47
C GLU A 75 15.90 -16.00 -14.68
N PHE A 76 15.79 -15.56 -15.94
CA PHE A 76 15.40 -14.19 -16.28
C PHE A 76 14.00 -13.85 -15.75
N HIS A 77 12.98 -14.67 -16.07
CA HIS A 77 11.63 -14.42 -15.59
C HIS A 77 11.51 -14.63 -14.08
N LEU A 78 12.17 -15.67 -13.54
CA LEU A 78 12.16 -15.92 -12.11
C LEU A 78 12.70 -14.72 -11.32
N GLU A 79 13.81 -14.14 -11.79
CA GLU A 79 14.39 -12.94 -11.18
C GLU A 79 13.45 -11.74 -11.28
N GLN A 80 12.84 -11.49 -12.44
CA GLN A 80 11.86 -10.40 -12.59
C GLN A 80 10.68 -10.55 -11.63
N PHE A 81 10.11 -11.76 -11.50
CA PHE A 81 9.06 -12.06 -10.54
C PHE A 81 9.52 -11.86 -9.09
N ALA A 82 10.73 -12.30 -8.76
CA ALA A 82 11.30 -12.17 -7.42
C ALA A 82 11.50 -10.71 -7.02
N GLN A 83 12.08 -9.90 -7.91
CA GLN A 83 12.35 -8.49 -7.64
C GLN A 83 11.05 -7.70 -7.44
N LEU A 84 10.05 -7.89 -8.31
CA LEU A 84 8.74 -7.24 -8.15
C LEU A 84 8.03 -7.69 -6.87
N SER A 85 8.05 -8.99 -6.61
CA SER A 85 7.44 -9.57 -5.40
C SER A 85 8.07 -9.02 -4.13
N LEU A 86 9.39 -8.90 -4.10
CA LEU A 86 10.14 -8.33 -2.98
C LEU A 86 9.79 -6.85 -2.76
N ALA A 87 9.79 -6.05 -3.82
CA ALA A 87 9.46 -4.63 -3.74
C ALA A 87 8.03 -4.41 -3.23
N VAL A 88 7.06 -5.15 -3.78
CA VAL A 88 5.65 -5.11 -3.36
C VAL A 88 5.51 -5.53 -1.90
N HIS A 89 6.19 -6.60 -1.48
CA HIS A 89 6.15 -7.07 -0.10
C HIS A 89 6.68 -6.02 0.88
N GLN A 90 7.84 -5.41 0.57
CA GLN A 90 8.44 -4.36 1.39
C GLN A 90 7.54 -3.13 1.52
N ILE A 91 6.92 -2.70 0.42
CA ILE A 91 6.01 -1.55 0.40
C ILE A 91 4.76 -1.84 1.22
N LEU A 92 4.13 -2.99 1.02
CA LEU A 92 2.93 -3.37 1.76
C LEU A 92 3.19 -3.47 3.25
N ASN A 93 4.29 -4.10 3.66
CA ASN A 93 4.67 -4.19 5.06
C ASN A 93 4.94 -2.80 5.66
N GLY A 94 5.70 -1.96 4.97
CA GLY A 94 5.98 -0.61 5.47
C GLY A 94 4.73 0.25 5.61
N LEU A 95 3.77 0.13 4.68
CA LEU A 95 2.47 0.80 4.79
C LEU A 95 1.60 0.24 5.91
N ASP A 96 1.62 -1.08 6.12
CA ASP A 96 0.87 -1.72 7.18
C ASP A 96 1.45 -1.37 8.56
N ASP A 97 2.78 -1.34 8.71
CA ASP A 97 3.49 -0.91 9.91
C ASP A 97 3.21 0.57 10.23
N PHE A 98 3.34 1.47 9.25
CA PHE A 98 3.06 2.90 9.43
C PHE A 98 1.63 3.17 9.92
N ARG A 99 0.68 2.34 9.47
CA ARG A 99 -0.74 2.39 9.82
C ARG A 99 -1.09 1.59 11.09
N GLY A 100 -0.13 0.95 11.73
CA GLY A 100 -0.33 0.15 12.93
C GLY A 100 -1.15 -1.12 12.72
N LYS A 101 -1.13 -1.72 11.52
CA LYS A 101 -1.85 -2.96 11.24
C LYS A 101 -1.08 -4.18 11.74
N THR A 102 -1.80 -5.08 12.39
CA THR A 102 -1.23 -6.31 12.96
C THR A 102 -1.97 -7.56 12.49
N GLY A 103 -1.25 -8.69 12.45
CA GLY A 103 -1.79 -10.01 12.15
C GLY A 103 -2.66 -10.05 10.89
N ASN A 104 -3.92 -10.44 11.07
CA ASN A 104 -4.90 -10.68 10.00
C ASN A 104 -5.30 -9.43 9.19
N GLN A 105 -4.89 -8.23 9.63
CA GLN A 105 -5.16 -6.99 8.90
C GLN A 105 -4.16 -6.74 7.76
N ARG A 106 -3.03 -7.47 7.76
CA ARG A 106 -1.98 -7.35 6.75
C ARG A 106 -2.41 -8.03 5.45
N PHE A 107 -1.96 -7.50 4.33
CA PHE A 107 -2.26 -8.10 3.03
C PHE A 107 -1.33 -9.30 2.76
N PRO A 108 -1.83 -10.55 2.66
CA PRO A 108 -0.99 -11.72 2.51
C PRO A 108 -0.55 -11.91 1.05
N PHE A 109 0.36 -11.07 0.55
CA PHE A 109 0.76 -11.05 -0.87
C PHE A 109 1.44 -12.34 -1.36
N ASP A 110 2.40 -12.86 -0.60
CA ASP A 110 3.00 -14.18 -0.81
C ASP A 110 3.60 -14.68 0.52
N PRO A 111 2.76 -15.23 1.42
CA PRO A 111 3.21 -15.65 2.73
C PRO A 111 4.32 -16.71 2.61
N GLU A 112 5.45 -16.47 3.28
CA GLU A 112 6.62 -17.35 3.27
C GLU A 112 7.20 -17.63 1.86
N TRP A 113 6.93 -16.76 0.89
CA TRP A 113 7.42 -16.90 -0.49
C TRP A 113 6.97 -18.20 -1.18
N LYS A 114 5.82 -18.75 -0.75
CA LYS A 114 5.30 -20.04 -1.23
C LYS A 114 4.99 -20.00 -2.73
N ILE A 115 4.40 -18.92 -3.23
CA ILE A 115 4.09 -18.77 -4.65
C ILE A 115 5.38 -18.64 -5.45
N LEU A 116 6.34 -17.84 -4.97
CA LEU A 116 7.63 -17.72 -5.64
C LEU A 116 8.38 -19.06 -5.75
N ARG A 117 8.45 -19.82 -4.65
CA ARG A 117 9.11 -21.13 -4.60
C ARG A 117 8.50 -22.16 -5.54
N LEU A 118 7.19 -22.09 -5.78
CA LEU A 118 6.50 -22.97 -6.73
C LEU A 118 6.93 -22.75 -8.19
N MET A 119 7.55 -21.60 -8.51
CA MET A 119 8.11 -21.32 -9.85
C MET A 119 9.58 -21.73 -9.97
N GLU A 120 10.29 -21.83 -8.84
CA GLU A 120 11.70 -22.24 -8.79
C GLU A 120 11.85 -23.75 -8.99
N GLU A 121 10.96 -24.56 -8.42
CA GLU A 121 11.01 -26.02 -8.58
C GLU A 121 9.62 -26.65 -8.49
N ASN A 122 9.20 -27.37 -9.53
CA ASN A 122 7.95 -28.10 -9.55
C ASN A 122 7.98 -29.34 -10.46
N LEU A 123 7.24 -30.39 -10.09
CA LEU A 123 7.06 -31.58 -10.94
C LEU A 123 6.14 -31.32 -12.14
N SER A 124 5.31 -30.29 -12.09
CA SER A 124 4.29 -29.98 -13.10
C SER A 124 4.55 -28.63 -13.77
N ARG A 125 4.82 -28.66 -15.07
CA ARG A 125 4.92 -27.44 -15.91
C ARG A 125 3.65 -26.60 -15.83
N SER A 126 2.48 -27.23 -15.89
CA SER A 126 1.19 -26.54 -15.80
C SER A 126 1.02 -25.83 -14.46
N ALA A 127 1.53 -26.41 -13.36
CA ALA A 127 1.50 -25.75 -12.06
C ALA A 127 2.37 -24.48 -12.04
N ILE A 128 3.56 -24.49 -12.66
CA ILE A 128 4.40 -23.30 -12.78
C ILE A 128 3.69 -22.20 -13.56
N LEU A 129 3.10 -22.53 -14.71
CA LEU A 129 2.38 -21.55 -15.55
C LEU A 129 1.16 -20.94 -14.84
N MET A 130 0.41 -21.76 -14.10
CA MET A 130 -0.70 -21.29 -13.26
C MET A 130 -0.21 -20.41 -12.11
N THR A 131 0.94 -20.75 -11.51
CA THR A 131 1.58 -19.97 -10.46
C THR A 131 2.01 -18.60 -10.98
N CYS A 132 2.60 -18.52 -12.18
CA CYS A 132 2.97 -17.26 -12.83
C CYS A 132 1.74 -16.36 -13.01
N SER A 133 0.68 -16.89 -13.63
CA SER A 133 -0.59 -16.16 -13.83
C SER A 133 -1.20 -15.69 -12.51
N THR A 134 -1.13 -16.54 -11.48
CA THR A 134 -1.64 -16.21 -10.13
C THR A 134 -0.84 -15.07 -9.51
N LEU A 135 0.48 -15.10 -9.62
CA LEU A 135 1.33 -14.06 -9.06
C LEU A 135 1.16 -12.73 -9.79
N GLN A 136 1.02 -12.74 -11.12
CA GLN A 136 0.68 -11.54 -11.92
C GLN A 136 -0.60 -10.88 -11.42
N LEU A 137 -1.69 -11.65 -11.27
CA LEU A 137 -2.96 -11.14 -10.74
C LEU A 137 -2.81 -10.60 -9.30
N ARG A 138 -2.00 -11.25 -8.47
CA ARG A 138 -1.73 -10.76 -7.11
C ARG A 138 -0.94 -9.46 -7.11
N LEU A 139 0.01 -9.28 -8.02
CA LEU A 139 0.78 -8.03 -8.16
C LEU A 139 -0.15 -6.87 -8.53
N GLU A 140 -1.08 -7.08 -9.47
CA GLU A 140 -2.08 -6.06 -9.84
C GLU A 140 -2.97 -5.66 -8.65
N ARG A 141 -3.46 -6.65 -7.89
CA ARG A 141 -4.26 -6.41 -6.67
C ARG A 141 -3.44 -5.70 -5.59
N ALA A 142 -2.16 -6.04 -5.45
CA ALA A 142 -1.26 -5.39 -4.52
C ALA A 142 -1.04 -3.93 -4.91
N LEU A 143 -0.87 -3.62 -6.20
CA LEU A 143 -0.74 -2.26 -6.69
C LEU A 143 -1.96 -1.40 -6.31
N GLN A 144 -3.17 -1.91 -6.53
CA GLN A 144 -4.40 -1.23 -6.10
C GLN A 144 -4.40 -0.95 -4.59
N ARG A 145 -3.99 -1.94 -3.78
CA ARG A 145 -3.93 -1.82 -2.33
C ARG A 145 -2.90 -0.79 -1.85
N ILE A 146 -1.74 -0.73 -2.51
CA ILE A 146 -0.69 0.25 -2.28
C ILE A 146 -1.24 1.65 -2.56
N SER A 147 -1.83 1.87 -3.73
CA SER A 147 -2.42 3.17 -4.10
C SER A 147 -3.50 3.62 -3.12
N ILE A 148 -4.41 2.73 -2.71
CA ILE A 148 -5.43 3.02 -1.69
C ILE A 148 -4.79 3.42 -0.36
N SER A 149 -3.71 2.73 0.04
CA SER A 149 -3.03 2.98 1.32
C SER A 149 -2.25 4.29 1.31
N LEU A 150 -1.53 4.61 0.23
CA LEU A 150 -0.86 5.89 0.04
C LEU A 150 -1.87 7.04 0.03
N ASN A 151 -2.99 6.89 -0.69
CA ASN A 151 -4.07 7.89 -0.68
C ASN A 151 -4.73 8.03 0.70
N ALA A 152 -4.78 6.97 1.50
CA ALA A 152 -5.26 7.07 2.88
C ALA A 152 -4.29 7.88 3.76
N VAL A 153 -2.97 7.67 3.61
CA VAL A 153 -1.95 8.49 4.31
C VAL A 153 -2.07 9.96 3.87
N LYS A 154 -2.16 10.21 2.56
CA LYS A 154 -2.32 11.57 2.01
C LYS A 154 -3.59 12.26 2.51
N ARG A 155 -4.71 11.55 2.67
CA ARG A 155 -5.94 12.14 3.22
C ARG A 155 -5.86 12.46 4.72
N VAL A 156 -5.17 11.64 5.50
CA VAL A 156 -5.07 11.85 6.96
C VAL A 156 -4.08 12.95 7.30
N TYR A 157 -2.94 13.00 6.60
CA TYR A 157 -1.83 13.89 6.96
C TYR A 157 -1.60 15.03 5.96
N GLY A 158 -2.10 14.92 4.72
CA GLY A 158 -1.94 15.95 3.70
C GLY A 158 -2.70 17.23 4.03
N ARG A 159 -2.38 18.31 3.30
CA ARG A 159 -2.89 19.67 3.54
C ARG A 159 -4.43 19.74 3.61
N GLU A 160 -5.13 19.03 2.73
CA GLU A 160 -6.61 18.97 2.75
C GLU A 160 -7.18 18.33 4.04
N GLY A 161 -6.46 17.38 4.63
CA GLY A 161 -6.82 16.74 5.90
C GLY A 161 -6.52 17.64 7.11
N LEU A 162 -5.43 18.39 7.06
CA LEU A 162 -5.04 19.35 8.10
C LEU A 162 -5.99 20.57 8.15
N ASP A 163 -6.45 21.06 7.00
CA ASP A 163 -7.45 22.14 6.92
C ASP A 163 -8.84 21.67 7.41
N SER A 164 -9.17 20.40 7.22
CA SER A 164 -10.41 19.80 7.75
C SER A 164 -10.34 19.53 9.26
N LEU A 165 -9.17 19.21 9.80
CA LEU A 165 -8.98 19.00 11.24
C LEU A 165 -8.89 20.32 12.01
N SER A 166 -8.23 21.34 11.46
CA SER A 166 -8.15 22.67 12.06
C SER A 166 -9.51 23.38 12.10
N SER A 167 -10.36 23.17 11.08
CA SER A 167 -11.74 23.68 11.08
C SER A 167 -12.68 22.92 12.04
N MET A 168 -12.41 21.65 12.34
CA MET A 168 -13.15 20.88 13.38
C MET A 168 -12.76 21.26 14.81
N GLU A 169 -11.53 21.71 15.06
CA GLU A 169 -11.11 22.18 16.38
C GLU A 169 -11.59 23.60 16.70
N SER A 170 -11.81 24.45 15.69
CA SER A 170 -12.27 25.83 15.89
C SER A 170 -13.74 25.97 16.35
N THR A 171 -14.55 24.92 16.32
CA THR A 171 -15.99 24.97 16.69
C THR A 171 -16.36 24.12 17.91
N ARG A 172 -15.41 23.38 18.51
CA ARG A 172 -15.76 22.38 19.52
C ARG A 172 -15.85 22.87 20.96
N ASP A 173 -15.15 23.94 21.34
CA ASP A 173 -15.14 24.38 22.74
C ASP A 173 -16.07 25.55 23.05
N SER A 174 -16.30 26.49 22.12
CA SER A 174 -17.22 27.60 22.36
C SER A 174 -18.69 27.23 22.14
N VAL A 175 -18.99 26.46 21.08
CA VAL A 175 -20.40 26.15 20.73
C VAL A 175 -21.00 25.05 21.60
N ARG A 176 -20.20 24.12 22.13
CA ARG A 176 -20.70 23.11 23.10
C ARG A 176 -20.78 23.63 24.53
N SER A 177 -20.14 24.75 24.84
CA SER A 177 -20.29 25.40 26.15
C SER A 177 -21.69 26.00 26.33
N ASP A 178 -22.27 26.56 25.25
CA ASP A 178 -23.51 27.34 25.34
C ASP A 178 -24.79 26.51 25.15
N PHE A 179 -24.65 25.30 24.59
CA PHE A 179 -25.77 24.43 24.21
C PHE A 179 -25.64 23.02 24.81
N GLY A 180 -26.76 22.49 25.29
CA GLY A 180 -26.87 21.14 25.87
C GLY A 180 -26.74 21.07 27.39
N GLN A 181 -26.79 22.22 28.07
CA GLN A 181 -26.76 22.33 29.54
C GLN A 181 -28.19 22.45 30.13
N ASP A 182 -29.16 22.93 29.35
CA ASP A 182 -30.52 23.22 29.82
C ASP A 182 -31.58 22.24 29.25
N GLU A 183 -32.81 22.32 29.78
CA GLU A 183 -33.96 21.55 29.27
C GLU A 183 -34.24 21.85 27.79
N GLY A 184 -34.66 20.82 27.05
CA GLY A 184 -34.74 20.88 25.57
C GLY A 184 -35.58 22.01 24.98
N LYS A 185 -36.51 22.61 25.72
CA LYS A 185 -37.27 23.80 25.27
C LYS A 185 -36.43 25.07 25.25
N VAL A 186 -35.51 25.21 26.20
CA VAL A 186 -34.60 26.36 26.30
C VAL A 186 -33.54 26.28 25.21
N GLU A 187 -33.02 25.09 24.96
CA GLU A 187 -32.05 24.81 23.89
C GLU A 187 -32.65 25.10 22.49
N LEU A 188 -33.91 24.71 22.27
CA LEU A 188 -34.62 25.03 21.04
C LEU A 188 -34.82 26.55 20.86
N ALA A 189 -35.14 27.27 21.94
CA ALA A 189 -35.29 28.72 21.91
C ALA A 189 -33.96 29.44 21.62
N LYS A 190 -32.85 28.98 22.20
CA LYS A 190 -31.49 29.49 21.89
C LYS A 190 -31.12 29.25 20.42
N LEU A 191 -31.47 28.09 19.87
CA LEU A 191 -31.27 27.77 18.44
C LEU A 191 -32.07 28.68 17.51
N LEU A 192 -33.34 28.96 17.85
CA LEU A 192 -34.22 29.83 17.07
C LEU A 192 -33.86 31.33 17.17
N ALA A 193 -33.22 31.74 18.26
CA ALA A 193 -32.77 33.12 18.45
C ALA A 193 -31.45 33.46 17.73
N ARG A 194 -30.85 32.51 17.00
CA ARG A 194 -29.63 32.77 16.24
C ARG A 194 -29.90 33.71 15.06
N PRO A 195 -29.09 34.77 14.89
CA PRO A 195 -29.24 35.71 13.77
C PRO A 195 -29.09 35.01 12.40
N ASP A 196 -28.38 33.89 12.34
CA ASP A 196 -28.16 33.09 11.13
C ASP A 196 -29.43 32.39 10.61
N TYR A 197 -30.46 32.23 11.45
CA TYR A 197 -31.76 31.63 11.10
C TYR A 197 -32.85 32.68 10.86
N ALA A 198 -32.57 33.95 11.13
CA ALA A 198 -33.45 35.06 10.80
C ALA A 198 -33.21 35.50 9.34
N ALA A 199 -33.70 34.68 8.41
CA ALA A 199 -33.91 35.05 7.01
C ALA A 199 -35.32 35.60 6.81
#